data_AF-A0A673KKQ1-F1
#
_entry.id   AF-A0A673KKQ1-F1
#
_cell.length_a   1.000
_cell.length_b   1.000
_cell.length_c   1.000
_cell.angle_alpha   90.00
_cell.angle_beta   90.00
_cell.angle_gamma   90.00
#
_symmetry.space_group_name_H-M   'P 1'
#
loop_
_entity.id
_entity.type
_entity.pdbx_description
1 polymer ?
#
loop_
_entity_poly.entity_id
_entity_poly.type
_entity_poly.pdbx_seq_one_letter_code
_entity_poly.pdbx_strand_id
1 'polypeptide(L)'
;KQAMAESQEFADLDPALVTSSYLPSSFDPNIFDNVLTEQPQPSTSPPSASVPVATDYPGEHGFKLGFPQSGTAKSVTCTYSSDLNKLFCQLAKTCPVQMVVEVAPPQGSVIRATAIYKKSEHVAEVVRRCPHHERTPDGDGLAPAAHLIRVEGNSRALYREDDVNSRHSVVVPYEAPQLGAEFTTVLYNFMCNSSCMGGMNRRPILTIITLETHDGQLLGRRSFEVRVCACPGRDRKTEESNFRKDQETKTLGKTPSANKRSLTKESTSSVPRPEGSKKAKLSGSSDEEVYTLQVKGKDRFEMLKKINDSLELSDVVPPSEIDKYRQKLLTKGKKEKDGQTPEPKRGKKLMVKDEKSDSD
;
A
#
# COMPACT_ATOMS: atom_id res chain seq x y z
N LYS A 1 34.86 -49.44 44.92
CA LYS A 1 35.68 -48.39 44.27
C LYS A 1 34.71 -47.61 43.38
N GLN A 2 33.97 -46.62 43.91
CA GLN A 2 34.43 -45.25 44.27
C GLN A 2 34.47 -44.40 42.98
N ALA A 3 33.70 -43.31 42.82
CA ALA A 3 32.75 -42.62 43.73
C ALA A 3 31.46 -42.24 42.97
N MET A 4 30.28 -42.41 43.57
CA MET A 4 29.39 -41.38 44.18
C MET A 4 28.77 -40.42 43.14
N ALA A 5 27.46 -40.37 42.85
CA ALA A 5 26.19 -40.57 43.59
C ALA A 5 25.58 -39.26 44.14
N GLU A 6 24.34 -38.97 43.70
CA GLU A 6 23.20 -38.40 44.43
C GLU A 6 21.96 -38.54 43.51
N SER A 7 20.98 -39.39 43.85
CA SER A 7 19.76 -39.09 44.65
C SER A 7 18.78 -38.22 43.84
N GLN A 8 17.64 -38.66 43.30
CA GLN A 8 16.61 -39.65 43.71
C GLN A 8 15.85 -39.30 45.01
N GLU A 9 14.52 -39.19 44.85
CA GLU A 9 13.44 -39.06 45.84
C GLU A 9 13.42 -37.85 46.79
N PHE A 10 12.36 -37.04 46.67
CA PHE A 10 11.71 -36.34 47.79
C PHE A 10 10.19 -36.42 47.60
N ALA A 11 9.58 -37.37 48.30
CA ALA A 11 8.16 -37.36 48.63
C ALA A 11 8.00 -36.90 50.09
N ASP A 12 6.85 -36.30 50.39
CA ASP A 12 6.28 -36.06 51.72
C ASP A 12 7.19 -35.50 52.83
N LEU A 13 7.14 -34.18 53.03
CA LEU A 13 7.39 -33.55 54.34
C LEU A 13 6.29 -32.54 54.67
N ASP A 14 5.71 -32.76 55.86
CA ASP A 14 4.60 -32.02 56.47
C ASP A 14 5.03 -30.59 56.88
N PRO A 15 4.28 -29.52 56.54
CA PRO A 15 4.68 -28.14 56.84
C PRO A 15 4.53 -27.73 58.32
N ALA A 16 4.03 -28.60 59.19
CA ALA A 16 3.97 -28.34 60.63
C ALA A 16 5.28 -28.73 61.35
N LEU A 17 6.23 -27.78 61.46
CA LEU A 17 7.23 -27.59 62.55
C LEU A 17 8.52 -26.88 62.07
N VAL A 18 8.48 -25.56 61.87
CA VAL A 18 9.66 -24.70 62.13
C VAL A 18 9.22 -23.52 62.97
N THR A 19 9.88 -23.37 64.13
CA THR A 19 9.40 -22.56 65.24
C THR A 19 9.70 -21.07 65.09
N SER A 20 8.68 -20.26 65.38
CA SER A 20 8.75 -18.83 65.70
C SER A 20 10.04 -18.38 66.41
N SER A 21 10.89 -17.65 65.68
CA SER A 21 11.75 -16.59 66.19
C SER A 21 12.21 -15.70 65.03
N TYR A 22 12.42 -14.40 65.28
CA TYR A 22 12.80 -13.36 64.30
C TYR A 22 11.73 -12.85 63.31
N LEU A 23 10.59 -12.37 63.81
CA LEU A 23 9.83 -11.30 63.13
C LEU A 23 9.59 -10.12 64.09
N PRO A 24 9.76 -8.85 63.64
CA PRO A 24 9.48 -7.68 64.45
C PRO A 24 7.96 -7.48 64.66
N SER A 25 7.59 -6.84 65.77
CA SER A 25 6.23 -6.77 66.32
C SER A 25 5.29 -5.79 65.60
N SER A 26 5.29 -5.78 64.27
CA SER A 26 4.40 -4.96 63.44
C SER A 26 4.00 -5.64 62.11
N PHE A 27 4.10 -6.97 62.03
CA PHE A 27 3.69 -7.72 60.84
C PHE A 27 2.25 -8.20 60.99
N ASP A 28 1.34 -7.65 60.19
CA ASP A 28 -0.07 -8.08 60.14
C ASP A 28 -0.20 -9.31 59.20
N PRO A 29 -0.63 -10.48 59.71
CA PRO A 29 -0.76 -11.67 58.87
C PRO A 29 -1.86 -11.57 57.81
N ASN A 30 -2.80 -10.61 57.90
CA ASN A 30 -3.92 -10.47 56.96
C ASN A 30 -3.54 -9.78 55.62
N ILE A 31 -2.25 -9.45 55.40
CA ILE A 31 -1.79 -8.83 54.15
C ILE A 31 -2.02 -9.74 52.91
N PHE A 32 -1.96 -11.06 53.07
CA PHE A 32 -2.05 -12.00 51.95
C PHE A 32 -3.48 -12.43 51.57
N ASP A 33 -4.46 -12.32 52.48
CA ASP A 33 -5.86 -12.71 52.21
C ASP A 33 -6.59 -11.75 51.24
N ASN A 34 -6.08 -10.52 51.04
CA ASN A 34 -6.64 -9.58 50.07
C ASN A 34 -6.11 -9.75 48.63
N VAL A 35 -5.21 -10.70 48.36
CA VAL A 35 -4.54 -10.86 47.05
C VAL A 35 -5.29 -11.81 46.10
N LEU A 36 -6.34 -12.50 46.57
CA LEU A 36 -7.05 -13.56 45.81
C LEU A 36 -8.39 -13.16 45.20
N THR A 37 -8.69 -11.85 45.10
CA THR A 37 -9.90 -11.30 44.43
C THR A 37 -9.61 -10.21 43.41
N GLU A 38 -8.42 -10.20 42.80
CA GLU A 38 -8.18 -9.36 41.63
C GLU A 38 -8.70 -10.06 40.36
N GLN A 39 -9.97 -9.76 40.01
CA GLN A 39 -10.48 -9.99 38.65
C GLN A 39 -9.53 -9.30 37.66
N PRO A 40 -9.25 -9.91 36.48
CA PRO A 40 -8.42 -9.26 35.48
C PRO A 40 -9.06 -7.93 35.06
N GLN A 41 -8.48 -6.82 35.51
CA GLN A 41 -8.94 -5.50 35.11
C GLN A 41 -8.80 -5.37 33.59
N PRO A 42 -9.84 -4.91 32.86
CA PRO A 42 -9.68 -4.60 31.46
C PRO A 42 -8.66 -3.46 31.34
N SER A 43 -7.57 -3.73 30.61
CA SER A 43 -6.49 -2.77 30.37
C SER A 43 -7.08 -1.45 29.85
N THR A 44 -6.91 -0.36 30.60
CA THR A 44 -7.48 0.95 30.28
C THR A 44 -6.72 1.69 29.16
N SER A 45 -6.20 0.95 28.19
CA SER A 45 -5.90 1.50 26.87
C SER A 45 -7.23 1.84 26.16
N PRO A 46 -7.40 3.04 25.58
CA PRO A 46 -8.56 3.29 24.74
C PRO A 46 -8.57 2.26 23.59
N PRO A 47 -9.73 1.73 23.18
CA PRO A 47 -9.77 0.65 22.20
C PRO A 47 -9.15 1.11 20.88
N SER A 48 -7.97 0.56 20.55
CA SER A 48 -7.29 0.76 19.27
C SER A 48 -8.26 0.46 18.14
N ALA A 49 -8.70 1.51 17.41
CA ALA A 49 -9.65 1.35 16.34
C ALA A 49 -9.12 0.35 15.30
N SER A 50 -9.89 -0.73 15.05
CA SER A 50 -9.52 -1.83 14.14
C SER A 50 -9.04 -1.35 12.77
N VAL A 51 -9.55 -0.20 12.32
CA VAL A 51 -9.05 0.58 11.18
C VAL A 51 -8.40 1.87 11.70
N PRO A 52 -7.07 2.04 11.59
CA PRO A 52 -6.41 3.27 11.99
C PRO A 52 -6.76 4.40 11.02
N VAL A 53 -7.05 5.57 11.58
CA VAL A 53 -7.40 6.77 10.79
C VAL A 53 -6.15 7.31 10.10
N ALA A 54 -6.18 7.41 8.77
CA ALA A 54 -5.08 7.97 7.98
C ALA A 54 -5.11 9.50 7.86
N THR A 55 -6.21 10.15 8.22
CA THR A 55 -6.37 11.61 8.12
C THR A 55 -5.29 12.36 8.89
N ASP A 56 -4.61 13.27 8.21
CA ASP A 56 -3.57 14.12 8.77
C ASP A 56 -4.08 14.96 9.95
N TYR A 57 -3.30 15.00 11.02
CA TYR A 57 -3.58 15.73 12.24
C TYR A 57 -2.25 16.35 12.74
N PRO A 58 -1.99 17.66 12.57
CA PRO A 58 -0.74 18.26 13.04
C PRO A 58 -0.54 18.15 14.55
N GLY A 59 -1.65 18.15 15.30
CA GLY A 59 -1.64 18.33 16.74
C GLY A 59 -1.01 19.65 17.17
N GLU A 60 -0.81 19.80 18.47
CA GLU A 60 -0.30 21.01 19.10
C GLU A 60 1.19 21.27 18.79
N HIS A 61 1.92 20.23 18.38
CA HIS A 61 3.33 20.29 18.01
C HIS A 61 3.58 20.66 16.54
N GLY A 62 2.53 20.89 15.75
CA GLY A 62 2.66 21.25 14.33
C GLY A 62 3.27 20.13 13.46
N PHE A 63 3.11 18.87 13.86
CA PHE A 63 3.82 17.73 13.27
C PHE A 63 3.61 17.59 11.76
N LYS A 64 4.70 17.57 11.01
CA LYS A 64 4.77 17.53 9.55
C LYS A 64 5.85 16.54 9.10
N LEU A 65 5.73 16.05 7.87
CA LEU A 65 6.76 15.24 7.21
C LEU A 65 7.45 16.05 6.11
N GLY A 66 8.77 16.06 6.13
CA GLY A 66 9.61 16.51 5.02
C GLY A 66 10.20 15.33 4.25
N PHE A 67 10.51 15.56 2.98
CA PHE A 67 11.16 14.58 2.11
C PHE A 67 12.30 15.27 1.35
N PRO A 68 13.52 14.72 1.34
CA PRO A 68 14.64 15.33 0.61
C PRO A 68 14.32 15.49 -0.88
N GLN A 69 14.61 16.69 -1.42
CA GLN A 69 14.38 16.99 -2.83
C GLN A 69 15.15 16.00 -3.72
N SER A 70 14.39 15.15 -4.40
CA SER A 70 14.92 14.03 -5.17
C SER A 70 14.44 14.12 -6.61
N GLY A 71 15.38 13.97 -7.55
CA GLY A 71 15.09 13.96 -8.98
C GLY A 71 14.34 12.71 -9.44
N THR A 72 14.16 12.61 -10.76
CA THR A 72 13.45 11.52 -11.43
C THR A 72 14.29 10.86 -12.53
N ALA A 73 15.60 10.75 -12.27
CA ALA A 73 16.56 10.02 -13.11
C ALA A 73 16.36 8.49 -12.99
N LYS A 74 16.90 7.71 -13.93
CA LYS A 74 16.75 6.25 -13.92
C LYS A 74 17.46 5.56 -12.74
N SER A 75 18.48 6.20 -12.18
CA SER A 75 19.31 5.71 -11.08
C SER A 75 18.75 6.00 -9.68
N VAL A 76 17.66 6.77 -9.54
CA VAL A 76 17.13 7.11 -8.21
C VAL A 76 16.51 5.89 -7.54
N THR A 77 17.01 5.57 -6.35
CA THR A 77 16.54 4.45 -5.51
C THR A 77 15.32 4.82 -4.67
N CYS A 78 15.15 6.12 -4.39
CA CYS A 78 14.05 6.73 -3.64
C CYS A 78 13.74 8.10 -4.26
N THR A 79 12.46 8.46 -4.39
CA THR A 79 12.01 9.79 -4.85
C THR A 79 10.58 10.05 -4.38
N TYR A 80 10.28 11.26 -3.94
CA TYR A 80 8.98 11.65 -3.41
C TYR A 80 8.27 12.65 -4.34
N SER A 81 6.98 12.42 -4.59
CA SER A 81 6.10 13.31 -5.35
C SER A 81 5.18 14.07 -4.40
N SER A 82 5.35 15.40 -4.33
CA SER A 82 4.49 16.29 -3.54
C SER A 82 3.07 16.32 -4.11
N ASP A 83 2.93 16.37 -5.44
CA ASP A 83 1.64 16.43 -6.14
C ASP A 83 0.73 15.23 -5.82
N LEU A 84 1.34 14.07 -5.59
CA LEU A 84 0.65 12.81 -5.30
C LEU A 84 0.61 12.45 -3.80
N ASN A 85 1.32 13.20 -2.94
CA ASN A 85 1.70 12.79 -1.58
C ASN A 85 2.21 11.33 -1.55
N LYS A 86 3.21 11.03 -2.40
CA LYS A 86 3.60 9.64 -2.70
C LYS A 86 5.10 9.42 -2.82
N LEU A 87 5.59 8.47 -2.02
CA LEU A 87 6.95 7.97 -2.05
C LEU A 87 7.09 6.81 -3.06
N PHE A 88 8.07 6.90 -3.94
CA PHE A 88 8.47 5.84 -4.85
C PHE A 88 9.86 5.36 -4.46
N CYS A 89 10.02 4.06 -4.18
CA CYS A 89 11.29 3.50 -3.71
C CYS A 89 11.57 2.11 -4.28
N GLN A 90 12.84 1.70 -4.26
CA GLN A 90 13.25 0.34 -4.58
C GLN A 90 13.16 -0.58 -3.35
N LEU A 91 12.98 -1.89 -3.60
CA LEU A 91 12.96 -2.92 -2.56
C LEU A 91 14.19 -2.80 -1.63
N ALA A 92 13.92 -2.77 -0.32
CA ALA A 92 14.91 -2.68 0.76
C ALA A 92 15.87 -1.48 0.70
N LYS A 93 15.66 -0.49 -0.18
CA LYS A 93 16.49 0.72 -0.22
C LYS A 93 16.03 1.76 0.78
N THR A 94 17.01 2.46 1.34
CA THR A 94 16.86 3.50 2.35
C THR A 94 16.00 4.66 1.85
N CYS A 95 14.98 5.00 2.62
CA CYS A 95 14.00 6.04 2.36
C CYS A 95 14.04 7.06 3.51
N PRO A 96 14.81 8.16 3.39
CA PRO A 96 14.85 9.19 4.42
C PRO A 96 13.53 9.95 4.48
N VAL A 97 12.93 10.03 5.66
CA VAL A 97 11.74 10.86 5.95
C VAL A 97 12.07 11.77 7.13
N GLN A 98 11.80 13.06 6.97
CA GLN A 98 12.13 14.10 7.94
C GLN A 98 10.93 14.35 8.85
N MET A 99 11.13 14.18 10.15
CA MET A 99 10.18 14.54 11.20
C MET A 99 10.37 16.03 11.51
N VAL A 100 9.34 16.83 11.23
CA VAL A 100 9.33 18.28 11.45
C VAL A 100 8.30 18.60 12.53
N VAL A 101 8.70 19.36 13.55
CA VAL A 101 7.82 19.88 14.61
C VAL A 101 8.07 21.36 14.80
N GLU A 102 7.02 22.11 15.14
CA GLU A 102 7.10 23.55 15.45
C GLU A 102 7.36 23.78 16.94
N VAL A 103 6.84 22.89 17.80
CA VAL A 103 7.05 22.90 19.25
C VAL A 103 7.55 21.52 19.67
N ALA A 104 8.65 21.48 20.43
CA ALA A 104 9.23 20.21 20.89
C ALA A 104 8.20 19.37 21.68
N PRO A 105 8.06 18.07 21.37
CA PRO A 105 7.14 17.18 22.08
C PRO A 105 7.68 16.80 23.47
N PRO A 106 6.83 16.27 24.38
CA PRO A 106 7.24 15.83 25.70
C PRO A 106 8.40 14.82 25.66
N GLN A 107 9.22 14.82 26.71
CA GLN A 107 10.32 13.87 26.83
C GLN A 107 9.80 12.42 26.81
N GLY A 108 10.50 11.53 26.11
CA GLY A 108 10.07 10.14 25.93
C GLY A 108 9.01 9.92 24.84
N SER A 109 8.63 10.95 24.09
CA SER A 109 7.80 10.79 22.88
C SER A 109 8.47 9.84 21.86
N VAL A 110 7.65 9.21 21.03
CA VAL A 110 8.06 8.22 20.03
C VAL A 110 7.46 8.52 18.66
N ILE A 111 8.15 8.05 17.62
CA ILE A 111 7.65 8.04 16.24
C ILE A 111 7.29 6.59 15.89
N ARG A 112 6.05 6.35 15.47
CA ARG A 112 5.59 5.05 14.98
C ARG A 112 5.26 5.11 13.49
N ALA A 113 5.69 4.11 12.74
CA ALA A 113 5.31 3.89 11.35
C ALA A 113 4.45 2.63 11.21
N THR A 114 3.28 2.77 10.56
CA THR A 114 2.31 1.68 10.33
C THR A 114 1.84 1.69 8.88
N ALA A 115 1.77 0.52 8.22
CA ALA A 115 1.25 0.40 6.86
C ALA A 115 -0.22 -0.07 6.84
N ILE A 116 -1.05 0.55 6.00
CA ILE A 116 -2.41 0.09 5.68
C ILE A 116 -2.66 0.10 4.17
N TYR A 117 -3.63 -0.67 3.69
CA TYR A 117 -4.10 -0.53 2.32
C TYR A 117 -4.93 0.75 2.15
N LYS A 118 -4.69 1.50 1.07
CA LYS A 118 -5.34 2.79 0.78
C LYS A 118 -6.84 2.64 0.45
N LYS A 119 -7.22 1.51 -0.14
CA LYS A 119 -8.62 1.26 -0.54
C LYS A 119 -9.42 0.70 0.64
N SER A 120 -10.65 1.21 0.82
CA SER A 120 -11.60 0.76 1.83
C SER A 120 -11.86 -0.75 1.79
N GLU A 121 -11.95 -1.34 0.59
CA GLU A 121 -12.17 -2.79 0.38
C GLU A 121 -11.08 -3.69 0.99
N HIS A 122 -9.90 -3.15 1.31
CA HIS A 122 -8.77 -3.87 1.90
C HIS A 122 -8.28 -3.28 3.23
N VAL A 123 -8.88 -2.19 3.73
CA VAL A 123 -8.30 -1.43 4.87
C VAL A 123 -8.25 -2.24 6.17
N ALA A 124 -9.17 -3.20 6.34
CA ALA A 124 -9.18 -4.13 7.46
C ALA A 124 -8.07 -5.20 7.38
N GLU A 125 -7.51 -5.47 6.20
CA GLU A 125 -6.41 -6.42 6.05
C GLU A 125 -5.09 -5.85 6.60
N VAL A 126 -4.27 -6.74 7.17
CA VAL A 126 -2.90 -6.39 7.60
C VAL A 126 -1.97 -6.36 6.38
N VAL A 127 -1.14 -5.32 6.30
CA VAL A 127 -0.09 -5.23 5.27
C VAL A 127 1.12 -6.05 5.70
N ARG A 128 1.27 -7.24 5.12
CA ARG A 128 2.40 -8.17 5.35
C ARG A 128 3.29 -8.30 4.12
N ARG A 129 4.53 -8.75 4.31
CA ARG A 129 5.39 -9.20 3.20
C ARG A 129 4.76 -10.44 2.54
N CYS A 130 5.15 -10.75 1.31
CA CYS A 130 4.74 -12.01 0.69
C CYS A 130 5.53 -13.20 1.29
N PRO A 131 4.97 -14.42 1.28
CA PRO A 131 5.61 -15.61 1.86
C PRO A 131 6.99 -15.95 1.27
N HIS A 132 7.30 -15.47 0.06
CA HIS A 132 8.64 -15.62 -0.53
C HIS A 132 9.67 -14.75 0.19
N HIS A 133 9.41 -13.44 0.31
CA HIS A 133 10.32 -12.51 0.98
C HIS A 133 10.37 -12.75 2.49
N GLU A 134 9.25 -13.14 3.11
CA GLU A 134 9.19 -13.49 4.55
C GLU A 134 10.07 -14.68 4.92
N ARG A 135 10.22 -15.67 4.03
CA ARG A 135 11.12 -16.83 4.24
C ARG A 135 12.57 -16.56 3.83
N THR A 136 12.87 -15.45 3.17
CA THR A 136 14.24 -15.08 2.81
C THR A 136 14.85 -14.24 3.93
N PRO A 137 15.92 -14.70 4.61
CA PRO A 137 16.57 -13.90 5.64
C PRO A 137 17.30 -12.71 5.00
N ASP A 138 16.93 -11.49 5.42
CA ASP A 138 17.46 -10.24 4.87
C ASP A 138 18.72 -9.72 5.58
N GLY A 139 19.37 -10.54 6.42
CA GLY A 139 20.59 -10.20 7.16
C GLY A 139 20.41 -9.35 8.43
N ASP A 140 19.27 -8.64 8.55
CA ASP A 140 18.87 -7.93 9.77
C ASP A 140 18.01 -8.82 10.66
N GLY A 141 18.57 -9.21 11.82
CA GLY A 141 17.94 -10.07 12.81
C GLY A 141 17.19 -9.34 13.93
N LEU A 142 17.15 -8.00 13.93
CA LEU A 142 16.38 -7.22 14.90
C LEU A 142 14.91 -7.05 14.47
N ALA A 143 14.66 -7.06 13.15
CA ALA A 143 13.33 -6.92 12.58
C ALA A 143 12.66 -8.29 12.34
N PRO A 144 11.43 -8.53 12.85
CA PRO A 144 10.69 -9.75 12.57
C PRO A 144 10.42 -9.90 11.06
N ALA A 145 10.55 -11.14 10.57
CA ALA A 145 10.57 -11.43 9.14
C ALA A 145 9.31 -10.99 8.37
N ALA A 146 8.16 -10.87 9.05
CA ALA A 146 6.87 -10.50 8.45
C ALA A 146 6.67 -8.98 8.25
N HIS A 147 7.43 -8.13 8.95
CA HIS A 147 7.25 -6.67 8.94
C HIS A 147 7.65 -6.06 7.58
N LEU A 148 6.73 -5.31 6.96
CA LEU A 148 6.99 -4.61 5.70
C LEU A 148 7.94 -3.42 5.87
N ILE A 149 7.72 -2.60 6.90
CA ILE A 149 8.50 -1.39 7.19
C ILE A 149 9.59 -1.74 8.20
N ARG A 150 10.83 -1.36 7.90
CA ARG A 150 11.98 -1.41 8.81
C ARG A 150 12.61 -0.04 8.97
N VAL A 151 13.42 0.12 10.01
CA VAL A 151 14.27 1.30 10.24
C VAL A 151 15.74 0.91 10.18
N GLU A 152 16.51 1.65 9.40
CA GLU A 152 17.96 1.51 9.25
C GLU A 152 18.70 2.49 10.16
N GLY A 153 19.86 2.07 10.69
CA GLY A 153 20.73 2.93 11.50
C GLY A 153 20.26 3.26 12.92
N ASN A 154 19.13 2.70 13.39
CA ASN A 154 18.62 2.93 14.75
C ASN A 154 18.42 1.60 15.51
N SER A 155 19.33 1.29 16.43
CA SER A 155 19.28 0.09 17.28
C SER A 155 18.18 0.13 18.37
N ARG A 156 17.52 1.28 18.54
CA ARG A 156 16.38 1.47 19.47
C ARG A 156 15.03 1.30 18.76
N ALA A 157 15.04 0.84 17.50
CA ALA A 157 13.83 0.50 16.76
C ALA A 157 13.14 -0.74 17.39
N LEU A 158 11.89 -0.56 17.83
CA LEU A 158 11.06 -1.60 18.41
C LEU A 158 9.97 -1.99 17.43
N TYR A 159 10.01 -3.23 16.98
CA TYR A 159 8.99 -3.83 16.13
C TYR A 159 7.84 -4.36 17.00
N ARG A 160 6.60 -4.02 16.64
CA ARG A 160 5.39 -4.40 17.38
C ARG A 160 4.34 -4.98 16.43
N GLU A 161 3.77 -6.12 16.82
CA GLU A 161 2.46 -6.58 16.33
C GLU A 161 1.43 -6.19 17.39
N ASP A 162 0.30 -5.63 16.97
CA ASP A 162 -0.82 -5.25 17.83
C ASP A 162 -1.68 -6.48 18.16
N ASP A 163 -1.91 -6.78 19.44
CA ASP A 163 -2.60 -8.01 19.87
C ASP A 163 -4.08 -8.09 19.45
N VAL A 164 -4.71 -6.95 19.13
CA VAL A 164 -6.14 -6.85 18.79
C VAL A 164 -6.38 -6.89 17.29
N ASN A 165 -5.54 -6.21 16.50
CA ASN A 165 -5.72 -6.07 15.06
C ASN A 165 -4.58 -6.66 14.22
N SER A 166 -3.57 -7.27 14.86
CA SER A 166 -2.40 -7.93 14.25
C SER A 166 -1.59 -7.03 13.31
N ARG A 167 -1.74 -5.69 13.39
CA ARG A 167 -1.01 -4.77 12.53
C ARG A 167 0.44 -4.65 12.97
N HIS A 168 1.31 -4.67 11.97
CA HIS A 168 2.74 -4.49 12.13
C HIS A 168 3.07 -3.00 12.16
N SER A 169 3.74 -2.56 13.22
CA SER A 169 4.32 -1.23 13.33
C SER A 169 5.79 -1.29 13.75
N VAL A 170 6.54 -0.24 13.46
CA VAL A 170 7.88 -0.02 14.00
C VAL A 170 7.90 1.32 14.73
N VAL A 171 8.46 1.32 15.93
CA VAL A 171 8.53 2.48 16.84
C VAL A 171 9.99 2.85 17.05
N VAL A 172 10.32 4.12 16.92
CA VAL A 172 11.62 4.67 17.34
C VAL A 172 11.41 5.80 18.35
N PRO A 173 12.31 6.01 19.32
CA PRO A 173 12.31 7.22 20.13
C PRO A 173 12.33 8.47 19.26
N TYR A 174 11.56 9.49 19.62
CA TYR A 174 11.74 10.82 19.03
C TYR A 174 13.05 11.41 19.56
N GLU A 175 13.90 11.84 18.64
CA GLU A 175 15.15 12.55 18.94
C GLU A 175 15.00 13.99 18.42
N ALA A 176 15.39 14.97 19.23
CA ALA A 176 15.33 16.38 18.83
C ALA A 176 16.32 16.65 17.68
N PRO A 177 16.01 17.60 16.77
CA PRO A 177 16.95 18.00 15.73
C PRO A 177 18.30 18.43 16.31
N GLN A 178 19.38 18.10 15.61
CA GLN A 178 20.72 18.56 15.99
C GLN A 178 20.80 20.09 15.89
N LEU A 179 21.74 20.71 16.63
CA LEU A 179 21.90 22.17 16.62
C LEU A 179 22.16 22.68 15.19
N GLY A 180 21.30 23.58 14.71
CA GLY A 180 21.33 24.11 13.35
C GLY A 180 20.52 23.31 12.31
N ALA A 181 19.87 22.21 12.70
CA ALA A 181 18.91 21.48 11.88
C ALA A 181 17.46 21.78 12.28
N GLU A 182 16.56 21.84 11.31
CA GLU A 182 15.13 22.10 11.52
C GLU A 182 14.29 20.82 11.72
N PHE A 183 14.90 19.65 11.55
CA PHE A 183 14.20 18.35 11.49
C PHE A 183 15.10 17.18 11.91
N THR A 184 14.47 16.07 12.30
CA THR A 184 15.14 14.79 12.59
C THR A 184 14.81 13.81 11.48
N THR A 185 15.79 13.07 10.95
CA THR A 185 15.54 12.13 9.83
C THR A 185 15.45 10.69 10.34
N VAL A 186 14.37 9.98 9.99
CA VAL A 186 14.25 8.53 10.17
C VAL A 186 14.46 7.85 8.81
N LEU A 187 15.28 6.81 8.80
CA LEU A 187 15.64 6.05 7.60
C LEU A 187 14.79 4.79 7.52
N TYR A 188 13.79 4.77 6.63
CA TYR A 188 12.88 3.63 6.47
C TYR A 188 13.28 2.73 5.30
N ASN A 189 13.00 1.43 5.39
CA ASN A 189 13.21 0.46 4.31
C ASN A 189 11.91 -0.34 4.12
N PHE A 190 11.52 -0.56 2.86
CA PHE A 190 10.30 -1.32 2.53
C PHE A 190 10.66 -2.68 1.93
N MET A 191 10.32 -3.74 2.64
CA MET A 191 10.90 -5.08 2.48
C MET A 191 10.09 -6.02 1.56
N CYS A 192 9.18 -5.47 0.74
CA CYS A 192 8.44 -6.21 -0.28
C CYS A 192 8.05 -5.30 -1.44
N ASN A 193 8.10 -5.78 -2.69
CA ASN A 193 7.62 -4.99 -3.83
C ASN A 193 6.09 -4.87 -3.78
N SER A 194 5.55 -3.72 -4.20
CA SER A 194 4.10 -3.49 -4.27
C SER A 194 3.38 -4.54 -5.13
N SER A 195 4.07 -5.07 -6.14
CA SER A 195 3.57 -6.08 -7.08
C SER A 195 3.66 -7.53 -6.60
N CYS A 196 4.21 -7.81 -5.41
CA CYS A 196 4.39 -9.18 -4.93
C CYS A 196 3.05 -9.89 -4.68
N MET A 197 2.84 -11.01 -5.38
CA MET A 197 1.74 -11.94 -5.14
C MET A 197 1.85 -12.54 -3.73
N GLY A 198 0.71 -12.73 -3.06
CA GLY A 198 0.66 -13.20 -1.67
C GLY A 198 1.08 -12.18 -0.60
N GLY A 199 1.40 -10.93 -0.99
CA GLY A 199 1.59 -9.81 -0.07
C GLY A 199 0.68 -8.64 -0.47
N MET A 200 1.28 -7.47 -0.77
CA MET A 200 0.53 -6.31 -1.26
C MET A 200 -0.27 -6.57 -2.55
N ASN A 201 0.21 -7.43 -3.46
CA ASN A 201 -0.48 -7.84 -4.68
C ASN A 201 -1.06 -6.69 -5.53
N ARG A 202 -0.22 -5.67 -5.81
CA ARG A 202 -0.53 -4.43 -6.56
C ARG A 202 -1.54 -3.49 -5.89
N ARG A 203 -1.95 -3.75 -4.64
CA ARG A 203 -2.83 -2.86 -3.87
C ARG A 203 -2.01 -1.68 -3.32
N PRO A 204 -2.45 -0.42 -3.52
CA PRO A 204 -1.75 0.75 -2.98
C PRO A 204 -1.83 0.78 -1.46
N ILE A 205 -0.74 1.21 -0.81
CA ILE A 205 -0.63 1.33 0.65
C ILE A 205 -0.39 2.78 1.07
N LEU A 206 -0.93 3.16 2.22
CA LEU A 206 -0.53 4.35 2.96
C LEU A 206 0.43 3.94 4.08
N THR A 207 1.51 4.69 4.26
CA THR A 207 2.28 4.69 5.50
C THR A 207 1.76 5.82 6.36
N ILE A 208 1.30 5.47 7.57
CA ILE A 208 0.91 6.42 8.60
C ILE A 208 2.10 6.57 9.54
N ILE A 209 2.55 7.79 9.73
CA ILE A 209 3.53 8.17 10.76
C ILE A 209 2.78 8.90 11.86
N THR A 210 2.91 8.42 13.09
CA THR A 210 2.37 9.04 14.31
C THR A 210 3.49 9.48 15.23
N LEU A 211 3.33 10.67 15.80
CA LEU A 211 4.07 11.16 16.96
C LEU A 211 3.18 10.86 18.17
N GLU A 212 3.72 10.11 19.14
CA GLU A 212 2.98 9.58 20.29
C GLU A 212 3.75 9.86 21.59
N THR A 213 3.06 9.95 22.73
CA THR A 213 3.72 9.84 24.05
C THR A 213 4.20 8.40 24.28
N HIS A 214 5.02 8.19 25.32
CA HIS A 214 5.41 6.85 25.75
C HIS A 214 4.22 5.95 26.13
N ASP A 215 3.13 6.54 26.60
CA ASP A 215 1.85 5.86 26.92
C ASP A 215 0.96 5.59 25.68
N GLY A 216 1.39 5.99 24.49
CA GLY A 216 0.64 5.82 23.23
C GLY A 216 -0.42 6.90 22.97
N GLN A 217 -0.43 8.02 23.70
CA GLN A 217 -1.32 9.14 23.41
C GLN A 217 -0.88 9.83 22.11
N LEU A 218 -1.82 10.04 21.17
CA LEU A 218 -1.52 10.66 19.88
C LEU A 218 -1.25 12.17 19.99
N LEU A 219 -0.02 12.58 19.69
CA LEU A 219 0.40 13.98 19.64
C LEU A 219 0.36 14.57 18.22
N GLY A 220 0.48 13.73 17.19
CA GLY A 220 0.45 14.16 15.80
C GLY A 220 0.41 12.99 14.83
N ARG A 221 -0.12 13.19 13.62
CA ARG A 221 -0.23 12.17 12.56
C ARG A 221 -0.08 12.75 11.17
N ARG A 222 0.67 12.06 10.32
CA ARG A 222 0.75 12.31 8.88
C ARG A 222 0.71 11.00 8.11
N SER A 223 0.13 11.00 6.92
CA SER A 223 0.20 9.85 6.02
C SER A 223 0.69 10.22 4.62
N PHE A 224 1.32 9.25 3.95
CA PHE A 224 1.74 9.34 2.56
C PHE A 224 1.59 7.98 1.87
N GLU A 225 1.35 7.97 0.56
CA GLU A 225 1.29 6.74 -0.22
C GLU A 225 2.69 6.20 -0.50
N VAL A 226 2.86 4.87 -0.52
CA VAL A 226 4.15 4.24 -0.85
C VAL A 226 4.00 3.27 -2.01
N ARG A 227 4.93 3.37 -2.97
CA ARG A 227 5.11 2.43 -4.08
C ARG A 227 6.54 1.90 -4.13
N VAL A 228 6.72 0.70 -3.60
CA VAL A 228 7.93 -0.10 -3.78
C VAL A 228 7.93 -0.69 -5.20
N CYS A 229 8.90 -0.30 -6.04
CA CYS A 229 9.00 -0.64 -7.45
C CYS A 229 10.45 -0.62 -7.97
N ALA A 230 10.71 -1.28 -9.10
CA ALA A 230 12.08 -1.39 -9.64
C ALA A 230 12.65 -0.07 -10.20
N CYS A 231 11.79 0.85 -10.66
CA CYS A 231 12.22 2.08 -11.35
C CYS A 231 11.47 3.33 -10.82
N PRO A 232 11.76 3.80 -9.59
CA PRO A 232 11.03 4.89 -8.94
C PRO A 232 10.87 6.16 -9.79
N GLY A 233 11.96 6.66 -10.37
CA GLY A 233 11.93 7.87 -11.20
C GLY A 233 11.11 7.76 -12.49
N ARG A 234 10.90 6.54 -13.01
CA ARG A 234 10.00 6.30 -14.16
C ARG A 234 8.55 6.27 -13.68
N ASP A 235 8.25 5.43 -12.70
CA ASP A 235 6.89 5.23 -12.21
C ASP A 235 6.31 6.55 -11.66
N ARG A 236 7.13 7.35 -10.96
CA ARG A 236 6.78 8.72 -10.55
C ARG A 236 6.38 9.61 -11.73
N LYS A 237 7.21 9.72 -12.78
CA LYS A 237 6.90 10.51 -13.98
C LYS A 237 5.61 10.06 -14.66
N THR A 238 5.37 8.75 -14.73
CA THR A 238 4.16 8.20 -15.34
C THR A 238 2.93 8.55 -14.53
N GLU A 239 2.96 8.37 -13.21
CA GLU A 239 1.83 8.70 -12.34
C GLU A 239 1.57 10.21 -12.24
N GLU A 240 2.61 11.06 -12.15
CA GLU A 240 2.47 12.53 -12.19
C GLU A 240 1.89 13.02 -13.54
N SER A 241 2.31 12.41 -14.65
CA SER A 241 1.75 12.73 -15.99
C SER A 241 0.28 12.38 -16.10
N ASN A 242 -0.13 11.21 -15.59
CA ASN A 242 -1.53 10.80 -15.56
C ASN A 242 -2.36 11.73 -14.66
N PHE A 243 -1.88 12.02 -13.45
CA PHE A 243 -2.55 12.90 -12.50
C PHE A 243 -2.74 14.33 -13.04
N ARG A 244 -1.79 14.86 -13.80
CA ARG A 244 -1.93 16.15 -14.49
C ARG A 244 -3.03 16.13 -15.55
N LYS A 245 -3.12 15.07 -16.37
CA LYS A 245 -4.22 14.89 -17.34
C LYS A 245 -5.57 14.76 -16.63
N ASP A 246 -5.63 14.03 -15.53
CA ASP A 246 -6.82 13.84 -14.69
C ASP A 246 -7.26 15.11 -13.94
N GLN A 247 -6.40 16.13 -13.83
CA GLN A 247 -6.77 17.46 -13.35
C GLN A 247 -7.23 18.38 -14.48
N GLU A 248 -6.55 18.35 -15.64
CA GLU A 248 -6.89 19.17 -16.81
C GLU A 248 -8.30 18.87 -17.34
N THR A 249 -8.73 17.60 -17.30
CA THR A 249 -10.11 17.18 -17.59
C THR A 249 -11.14 17.66 -16.56
N LYS A 250 -10.73 18.02 -15.34
CA LYS A 250 -11.64 18.45 -14.25
C LYS A 250 -11.77 19.96 -14.08
N THR A 251 -10.77 20.74 -14.50
CA THR A 251 -10.76 22.20 -14.30
C THR A 251 -11.56 22.96 -15.36
N LEU A 252 -11.66 22.42 -16.58
CA LEU A 252 -12.44 23.02 -17.68
C LEU A 252 -13.97 22.97 -17.48
N GLY A 253 -14.47 22.19 -16.51
CA GLY A 253 -15.90 22.00 -16.24
C GLY A 253 -16.56 22.99 -15.26
N LYS A 254 -15.98 24.18 -15.00
CA LYS A 254 -16.49 25.12 -13.98
C LYS A 254 -16.52 26.60 -14.38
N THR A 255 -17.39 26.97 -15.32
CA THR A 255 -17.84 28.37 -15.52
C THR A 255 -19.36 28.44 -15.75
N PRO A 256 -20.16 28.82 -14.74
CA PRO A 256 -21.60 29.00 -14.91
C PRO A 256 -21.90 30.42 -15.43
N SER A 257 -21.92 30.60 -16.75
CA SER A 257 -22.38 31.86 -17.34
C SER A 257 -23.91 31.91 -17.37
N ALA A 258 -24.50 32.44 -16.31
CA ALA A 258 -25.91 32.76 -16.30
C ALA A 258 -26.17 33.94 -17.24
N ASN A 259 -27.03 33.76 -18.25
CA ASN A 259 -27.81 34.88 -18.75
C ASN A 259 -29.18 34.49 -19.30
N LYS A 260 -30.11 35.44 -19.19
CA LYS A 260 -31.55 35.23 -19.12
C LYS A 260 -32.24 35.71 -20.41
N ARG A 261 -33.03 34.82 -21.01
CA ARG A 261 -34.29 35.06 -21.76
C ARG A 261 -34.45 36.42 -22.46
N SER A 262 -34.44 36.44 -23.79
CA SER A 262 -35.23 37.39 -24.60
C SER A 262 -35.61 36.78 -25.96
N LEU A 263 -36.75 37.19 -26.50
CA LEU A 263 -37.37 36.71 -27.75
C LEU A 263 -37.32 37.79 -28.85
N THR A 264 -37.79 37.40 -30.05
CA THR A 264 -38.33 38.23 -31.17
C THR A 264 -37.37 38.89 -32.18
N LYS A 265 -37.50 38.46 -33.47
CA LYS A 265 -37.78 39.23 -34.73
C LYS A 265 -36.95 40.50 -35.06
N GLU A 266 -36.62 40.88 -36.30
CA GLU A 266 -36.82 40.39 -37.70
C GLU A 266 -35.98 41.27 -38.68
N SER A 267 -35.53 40.79 -39.86
CA SER A 267 -35.24 41.52 -41.17
C SER A 267 -34.43 42.88 -41.20
N THR A 268 -33.64 43.31 -42.22
CA THR A 268 -33.47 42.99 -43.66
C THR A 268 -32.21 43.69 -44.27
N SER A 269 -31.61 43.14 -45.36
CA SER A 269 -30.67 43.79 -46.34
C SER A 269 -29.28 44.27 -45.84
N SER A 270 -28.16 44.37 -46.60
CA SER A 270 -27.84 44.26 -48.05
C SER A 270 -26.39 43.72 -48.30
N VAL A 271 -25.88 43.70 -49.55
CA VAL A 271 -24.76 42.87 -50.11
C VAL A 271 -23.86 43.75 -51.03
N PRO A 272 -22.49 43.62 -51.20
CA PRO A 272 -21.70 42.39 -51.49
C PRO A 272 -20.23 42.23 -50.95
N ARG A 273 -19.62 41.09 -51.36
CA ARG A 273 -18.21 40.62 -51.63
C ARG A 273 -17.02 41.62 -51.80
N PRO A 274 -15.71 41.19 -51.77
CA PRO A 274 -15.18 39.89 -52.25
C PRO A 274 -14.10 39.11 -51.46
N GLU A 275 -14.12 37.79 -51.70
CA GLU A 275 -13.02 36.81 -51.97
C GLU A 275 -11.85 36.53 -51.00
N GLY A 276 -11.62 35.23 -50.75
CA GLY A 276 -10.47 34.66 -50.03
C GLY A 276 -10.62 33.14 -49.83
N SER A 277 -9.87 32.32 -50.58
CA SER A 277 -10.18 30.88 -50.75
C SER A 277 -9.53 29.92 -49.73
N LYS A 278 -10.36 28.97 -49.25
CA LYS A 278 -10.04 27.55 -48.93
C LYS A 278 -8.98 27.24 -47.85
N LYS A 279 -9.47 26.73 -46.71
CA LYS A 279 -9.11 25.37 -46.22
C LYS A 279 -10.22 24.83 -45.33
N ALA A 280 -10.76 23.66 -45.68
CA ALA A 280 -11.84 23.01 -44.92
C ALA A 280 -11.29 22.45 -43.59
N LYS A 281 -11.65 23.10 -42.48
CA LYS A 281 -11.45 22.58 -41.14
C LYS A 281 -12.67 21.71 -40.81
N LEU A 282 -12.55 20.39 -41.02
CA LEU A 282 -13.61 19.47 -40.62
C LEU A 282 -13.72 19.48 -39.09
N SER A 283 -14.82 20.02 -38.61
CA SER A 283 -15.21 20.10 -37.22
C SER A 283 -15.54 18.70 -36.69
N GLY A 284 -14.73 18.23 -35.74
CA GLY A 284 -15.02 17.07 -34.89
C GLY A 284 -15.33 17.50 -33.45
N SER A 285 -16.07 18.60 -33.29
CA SER A 285 -16.59 19.00 -31.98
C SER A 285 -17.85 18.19 -31.70
N SER A 286 -17.69 16.97 -31.21
CA SER A 286 -18.80 16.26 -30.58
C SER A 286 -18.78 16.58 -29.09
N ASP A 287 -19.89 17.10 -28.61
CA ASP A 287 -20.16 17.29 -27.19
C ASP A 287 -20.23 15.91 -26.54
N GLU A 288 -19.31 15.57 -25.64
CA GLU A 288 -19.31 14.27 -24.94
C GLU A 288 -20.24 14.33 -23.73
N GLU A 289 -21.54 14.32 -24.00
CA GLU A 289 -22.60 14.20 -23.00
C GLU A 289 -22.54 12.82 -22.32
N VAL A 290 -22.24 12.79 -21.01
CA VAL A 290 -22.20 11.55 -20.22
C VAL A 290 -23.58 11.21 -19.66
N TYR A 291 -24.14 10.07 -20.08
CA TYR A 291 -25.43 9.56 -19.64
C TYR A 291 -25.29 8.42 -18.62
N THR A 292 -26.16 8.39 -17.60
CA THR A 292 -26.19 7.30 -16.59
C THR A 292 -27.23 6.24 -16.95
N LEU A 293 -26.78 5.00 -17.20
CA LEU A 293 -27.67 3.86 -17.45
C LEU A 293 -27.80 2.96 -16.21
N GLN A 294 -29.01 2.82 -15.67
CA GLN A 294 -29.30 1.92 -14.55
C GLN A 294 -29.50 0.48 -15.06
N VAL A 295 -28.69 -0.47 -14.59
CA VAL A 295 -28.71 -1.87 -15.03
C VAL A 295 -28.98 -2.81 -13.87
N LYS A 296 -30.04 -3.63 -13.97
CA LYS A 296 -30.39 -4.64 -12.95
C LYS A 296 -29.69 -5.97 -13.21
N GLY A 297 -28.88 -6.43 -12.26
CA GLY A 297 -28.24 -7.75 -12.28
C GLY A 297 -26.82 -7.73 -12.86
N LYS A 298 -25.91 -8.44 -12.18
CA LYS A 298 -24.46 -8.30 -12.33
C LYS A 298 -23.95 -8.68 -13.73
N ASP A 299 -24.35 -9.83 -14.26
CA ASP A 299 -23.82 -10.34 -15.54
C ASP A 299 -24.20 -9.43 -16.73
N ARG A 300 -25.38 -8.80 -16.66
CA ARG A 300 -25.82 -7.80 -17.64
C ARG A 300 -25.02 -6.50 -17.54
N PHE A 301 -24.70 -6.07 -16.32
CA PHE A 301 -23.81 -4.93 -16.09
C PHE A 301 -22.39 -5.22 -16.61
N GLU A 302 -21.81 -6.40 -16.31
CA GLU A 302 -20.46 -6.75 -16.77
C GLU A 302 -20.37 -6.86 -18.30
N MET A 303 -21.41 -7.39 -18.96
CA MET A 303 -21.50 -7.37 -20.43
C MET A 303 -21.53 -5.94 -21.00
N LEU A 304 -22.43 -5.09 -20.50
CA LEU A 304 -22.59 -3.71 -21.01
C LEU A 304 -21.35 -2.87 -20.72
N LYS A 305 -20.75 -3.02 -19.53
CA LYS A 305 -19.48 -2.39 -19.18
C LYS A 305 -18.38 -2.80 -20.15
N LYS A 306 -18.21 -4.10 -20.43
CA LYS A 306 -17.19 -4.58 -21.37
C LYS A 306 -17.37 -4.03 -22.79
N ILE A 307 -18.60 -3.80 -23.23
CA ILE A 307 -18.89 -3.16 -24.52
C ILE A 307 -18.47 -1.69 -24.48
N ASN A 308 -18.87 -0.94 -23.44
CA ASN A 308 -18.50 0.47 -23.26
C ASN A 308 -16.98 0.67 -23.18
N ASP A 309 -16.30 -0.06 -22.29
CA ASP A 309 -14.84 -0.04 -22.12
C ASP A 309 -14.10 -0.36 -23.44
N SER A 310 -14.71 -1.14 -24.34
CA SER A 310 -14.12 -1.48 -25.66
C SER A 310 -14.35 -0.40 -26.72
N LEU A 311 -15.46 0.35 -26.65
CA LEU A 311 -15.74 1.48 -27.54
C LEU A 311 -14.83 2.66 -27.21
N GLU A 312 -14.77 3.05 -25.93
CA GLU A 312 -13.84 4.08 -25.43
C GLU A 312 -12.39 3.77 -25.84
N LEU A 313 -11.94 2.51 -25.67
CA LEU A 313 -10.61 2.09 -26.10
C LEU A 313 -10.41 2.17 -27.62
N SER A 314 -11.46 2.00 -28.42
CA SER A 314 -11.36 2.10 -29.88
C SER A 314 -11.20 3.55 -30.37
N ASP A 315 -11.67 4.53 -29.60
CA ASP A 315 -11.56 5.96 -29.93
C ASP A 315 -10.18 6.55 -29.59
N VAL A 316 -9.49 6.01 -28.57
CA VAL A 316 -8.10 6.42 -28.22
C VAL A 316 -6.98 5.64 -28.93
N VAL A 317 -7.27 4.52 -29.60
CA VAL A 317 -6.24 3.75 -30.33
C VAL A 317 -6.01 4.35 -31.73
N PRO A 318 -4.77 4.74 -32.10
CA PRO A 318 -4.51 5.32 -33.41
C PRO A 318 -4.92 4.39 -34.58
N PRO A 319 -5.49 4.91 -35.68
CA PRO A 319 -5.92 4.09 -36.82
C PRO A 319 -4.84 3.16 -37.38
N SER A 320 -3.59 3.62 -37.35
CA SER A 320 -2.41 2.87 -37.80
C SER A 320 -2.06 1.65 -36.92
N GLU A 321 -2.66 1.50 -35.74
CA GLU A 321 -2.56 0.31 -34.90
C GLU A 321 -3.77 -0.62 -35.09
N ILE A 322 -4.96 -0.05 -35.29
CA ILE A 322 -6.17 -0.79 -35.68
C ILE A 322 -5.92 -1.55 -36.99
N ASP A 323 -5.31 -0.90 -37.99
CA ASP A 323 -5.01 -1.54 -39.28
C ASP A 323 -3.93 -2.63 -39.17
N LYS A 324 -2.93 -2.47 -38.30
CA LYS A 324 -1.96 -3.55 -38.00
C LYS A 324 -2.64 -4.75 -37.33
N TYR A 325 -3.63 -4.51 -36.47
CA TYR A 325 -4.39 -5.59 -35.83
C TYR A 325 -5.32 -6.30 -36.82
N ARG A 326 -6.00 -5.55 -37.69
CA ARG A 326 -6.81 -6.08 -38.82
C ARG A 326 -5.95 -6.89 -39.79
N GLN A 327 -4.76 -6.41 -40.18
CA GLN A 327 -3.81 -7.19 -40.98
C GLN A 327 -3.37 -8.49 -40.30
N LYS A 328 -3.15 -8.50 -38.98
CA LYS A 328 -2.83 -9.72 -38.21
C LYS A 328 -4.00 -10.72 -38.16
N LEU A 329 -5.24 -10.26 -38.14
CA LEU A 329 -6.42 -11.14 -38.24
C LEU A 329 -6.59 -11.72 -39.65
N LEU A 330 -6.46 -10.88 -40.69
CA LEU A 330 -6.54 -11.29 -42.08
C LEU A 330 -5.41 -12.27 -42.49
N THR A 331 -4.19 -12.08 -41.96
CA THR A 331 -3.07 -13.01 -42.20
C THR A 331 -3.18 -14.33 -41.43
N LYS A 332 -3.91 -14.37 -40.30
CA LYS A 332 -4.32 -15.64 -39.68
C LYS A 332 -5.31 -16.40 -40.57
N GLY A 333 -6.39 -15.74 -41.02
CA GLY A 333 -7.38 -16.37 -41.90
C GLY A 333 -6.82 -16.83 -43.26
N LYS A 334 -5.78 -16.16 -43.79
CA LYS A 334 -5.10 -16.60 -45.02
C LYS A 334 -4.18 -17.83 -44.81
N LYS A 335 -3.62 -18.03 -43.61
CA LYS A 335 -2.79 -19.21 -43.32
C LYS A 335 -3.58 -20.52 -43.24
N GLU A 336 -4.88 -20.47 -42.95
CA GLU A 336 -5.75 -21.66 -42.95
C GLU A 336 -6.26 -22.03 -44.35
N LYS A 337 -6.21 -21.12 -45.34
CA LYS A 337 -6.81 -21.31 -46.66
C LYS A 337 -5.84 -21.66 -47.80
N ASP A 338 -4.53 -21.58 -47.56
CA ASP A 338 -3.46 -21.95 -48.53
C ASP A 338 -2.58 -23.12 -48.03
N GLY A 339 -3.05 -23.86 -47.03
CA GLY A 339 -2.40 -25.07 -46.53
C GLY A 339 -2.69 -26.29 -47.42
N GLN A 340 -2.00 -26.42 -48.56
CA GLN A 340 -1.91 -27.72 -49.23
C GLN A 340 -1.34 -28.75 -48.24
N THR A 341 -2.10 -29.83 -48.01
CA THR A 341 -1.71 -30.95 -47.16
C THR A 341 -0.41 -31.61 -47.63
N PRO A 342 0.65 -31.64 -46.80
CA PRO A 342 1.67 -32.68 -46.89
C PRO A 342 1.19 -33.88 -46.07
N GLU A 343 1.11 -35.05 -46.69
CA GLU A 343 0.75 -36.30 -46.01
C GLU A 343 1.68 -36.61 -44.83
N PRO A 344 1.18 -37.17 -43.70
CA PRO A 344 2.05 -37.65 -42.64
C PRO A 344 2.83 -38.88 -43.11
N LYS A 345 4.13 -38.70 -43.37
CA LYS A 345 5.03 -39.79 -43.76
C LYS A 345 5.04 -40.92 -42.73
N ARG A 346 4.80 -42.15 -43.19
CA ARG A 346 4.96 -43.38 -42.41
C ARG A 346 6.34 -43.43 -41.73
N GLY A 347 6.36 -43.82 -40.46
CA GLY A 347 7.51 -44.51 -39.87
C GLY A 347 7.97 -44.02 -38.50
N LYS A 348 7.41 -44.63 -37.44
CA LYS A 348 8.14 -45.49 -36.48
C LYS A 348 7.16 -46.01 -35.43
N LYS A 349 7.11 -47.33 -35.24
CA LYS A 349 6.28 -47.96 -34.20
C LYS A 349 6.88 -47.63 -32.82
N LEU A 350 6.08 -47.07 -31.93
CA LEU A 350 6.37 -47.15 -30.50
C LEU A 350 5.83 -48.50 -30.02
N MET A 351 6.66 -49.33 -29.37
CA MET A 351 6.17 -50.59 -28.78
C MET A 351 5.41 -50.26 -27.50
N VAL A 352 4.11 -50.56 -27.49
CA VAL A 352 3.36 -50.70 -26.25
C VAL A 352 3.82 -52.00 -25.60
N LYS A 353 4.18 -51.93 -24.32
CA LYS A 353 4.43 -53.11 -23.48
C LYS A 353 3.12 -53.40 -22.73
N ASP A 354 2.32 -54.30 -23.28
CA ASP A 354 1.16 -54.84 -22.57
C ASP A 354 1.61 -55.85 -21.50
N GLU A 355 1.07 -55.72 -20.29
CA GLU A 355 1.12 -56.75 -19.26
C GLU A 355 -0.26 -57.43 -19.18
N LYS A 356 -0.33 -58.75 -19.40
CA LYS A 356 -0.79 -59.73 -18.39
C LYS A 356 -0.97 -61.17 -18.90
N SER A 357 -0.78 -62.10 -17.97
CA SER A 357 -1.42 -63.43 -17.85
C SER A 357 -1.11 -64.48 -18.93
N ASP A 358 -1.19 -65.79 -18.67
CA ASP A 358 -1.12 -66.62 -17.43
C ASP A 358 -1.00 -68.09 -17.91
N SER A 359 -0.33 -68.96 -17.14
CA SER A 359 -0.26 -70.44 -17.34
C SER A 359 0.34 -70.94 -18.68
N ASP A 360 0.90 -72.14 -18.79
CA ASP A 360 1.04 -73.30 -17.90
C ASP A 360 2.43 -73.94 -18.15
#